data_AF-A0A3S1E532-F1
#
_entry.id   AF-A0A3S1E532-F1
#
_cell.length_a   1.000
_cell.length_b   1.000
_cell.length_c   1.000
_cell.angle_alpha   90.00
_cell.angle_beta   90.00
_cell.angle_gamma   90.00
#
_symmetry.space_group_name_H-M   'P 1'
#
loop_
_entity.id
_entity.type
_entity.pdbx_description
1 polymer ?
#
loop_
_entity_poly.entity_id
_entity_poly.type
_entity_poly.pdbx_seq_one_letter_code
_entity_poly.pdbx_strand_id
1 'polypeptide(L)'
;LETAWATGCRYYDTAPLYGLGLSETRLNPFLRGRKRDDYVLSSKVGRILRVAPPDQRTGIGKFFETPSRREVYDYSYDGVMRSFEASLERLGVDRIDILFVHDVDIFTHGSKEASDARIEEFMSSGYYGLLSLRDQGVIKAFGGGINEWQVAQTLAERGDFDLFLLAGRYTLLEQEALQSFLPLCQKRGIGIVLGGPYNSGV
;
A
#
# COMPACT_ATOMS: atom_id res chain seq x y z
N LEU A 1 5.64 8.44 17.19
CA LEU A 1 4.72 9.27 16.41
C LEU A 1 4.83 10.74 16.78
N GLU A 2 4.70 11.11 18.06
CA GLU A 2 4.88 12.52 18.50
C GLU A 2 6.24 13.11 18.14
N THR A 3 7.35 12.39 18.34
CA THR A 3 8.68 12.86 17.93
C THR A 3 8.75 13.17 16.44
N ALA A 4 8.23 12.28 15.59
CA ALA A 4 8.20 12.50 14.13
C ALA A 4 7.36 13.74 13.76
N TRP A 5 6.23 13.95 14.45
CA TRP A 5 5.42 15.16 14.26
C TRP A 5 6.19 16.42 14.69
N ALA A 6 6.84 16.38 15.85
CA ALA A 6 7.63 17.51 16.37
C ALA A 6 8.79 17.89 15.43
N THR A 7 9.37 16.90 14.72
CA THR A 7 10.45 17.13 13.74
C THR A 7 9.94 17.48 12.34
N GLY A 8 8.64 17.72 12.15
CA GLY A 8 8.07 18.16 10.88
C GLY A 8 7.69 17.03 9.90
N CYS A 9 7.82 15.76 10.26
CA CYS A 9 7.32 14.67 9.43
C CYS A 9 5.79 14.71 9.36
N ARG A 10 5.24 14.75 8.15
CA ARG A 10 3.79 14.85 7.88
C ARG A 10 3.25 13.81 6.93
N TYR A 11 4.10 12.91 6.42
CA TYR A 11 3.63 11.76 5.65
C TYR A 11 3.63 10.51 6.53
N TYR A 12 2.46 9.90 6.67
CA TYR A 12 2.26 8.66 7.41
C TYR A 12 1.79 7.58 6.44
N ASP A 13 2.59 6.53 6.29
CA ASP A 13 2.23 5.35 5.49
C ASP A 13 1.86 4.18 6.40
N THR A 14 0.78 3.51 6.08
CA THR A 14 0.31 2.30 6.78
C THR A 14 -0.29 1.31 5.80
N ALA A 15 -0.81 0.18 6.30
CA ALA A 15 -1.48 -0.84 5.50
C ALA A 15 -2.31 -1.77 6.40
N PRO A 16 -3.35 -2.42 5.86
CA PRO A 16 -4.06 -3.49 6.58
C PRO A 16 -3.13 -4.64 6.98
N LEU A 17 -2.14 -5.01 6.16
CA LEU A 17 -1.17 -6.07 6.51
C LEU A 17 -0.35 -5.73 7.77
N TYR A 18 -0.04 -4.45 8.01
CA TYR A 18 0.95 -4.05 9.01
C TYR A 18 0.45 -4.34 10.43
N GLY A 19 0.94 -5.46 10.99
CA GLY A 19 0.44 -6.01 12.24
C GLY A 19 -1.04 -6.41 12.18
N LEU A 20 -1.53 -6.85 11.01
CA LEU A 20 -2.94 -7.23 10.79
C LEU A 20 -3.93 -6.12 11.21
N GLY A 21 -3.65 -4.90 10.78
CA GLY A 21 -4.44 -3.70 11.03
C GLY A 21 -4.06 -2.96 12.31
N LEU A 22 -3.10 -3.49 13.07
CA LEU A 22 -2.61 -2.85 14.30
C LEU A 22 -1.94 -1.50 14.00
N SER A 23 -1.23 -1.36 12.87
CA SER A 23 -0.64 -0.09 12.46
C SER A 23 -1.70 1.00 12.30
N GLU A 24 -2.78 0.71 11.58
CA GLU A 24 -3.92 1.62 11.40
C GLU A 24 -4.60 1.95 12.73
N THR A 25 -4.86 0.95 13.57
CA THR A 25 -5.42 1.16 14.91
C THR A 25 -4.53 2.03 15.81
N ARG A 26 -3.20 1.93 15.69
CA ARG A 26 -2.25 2.75 16.46
C ARG A 26 -2.17 4.18 15.93
N LEU A 27 -2.32 4.40 14.63
CA LEU A 27 -2.37 5.74 14.04
C LEU A 27 -3.64 6.50 14.45
N ASN A 28 -4.76 5.80 14.64
CA ASN A 28 -6.05 6.41 14.98
C ASN A 28 -5.97 7.39 16.18
N PRO A 29 -5.64 6.97 17.42
CA PRO A 29 -5.61 7.89 18.56
C PRO A 29 -4.56 9.01 18.40
N PHE A 30 -3.50 8.77 17.62
CA PHE A 30 -2.46 9.77 17.35
C PHE A 30 -2.93 10.86 16.38
N LEU A 31 -3.67 10.49 15.33
CA LEU A 31 -4.17 11.41 14.31
C LEU A 31 -5.49 12.08 14.70
N ARG A 32 -6.24 11.48 15.63
CA ARG A 32 -7.52 11.99 16.12
C ARG A 32 -7.37 13.44 16.63
N GLY A 33 -8.21 14.33 16.12
CA GLY A 33 -8.22 15.76 16.49
C GLY A 33 -7.16 16.62 15.79
N ARG A 34 -6.23 16.02 15.02
CA ARG A 34 -5.33 16.78 14.15
C ARG A 34 -6.08 17.21 12.88
N LYS A 35 -5.77 18.40 12.35
CA LYS A 35 -6.37 18.87 11.10
C LYS A 35 -5.89 17.99 9.95
N ARG A 36 -6.79 17.48 9.11
CA ARG A 36 -6.40 16.59 8.01
C ARG A 36 -5.53 17.24 6.95
N ASP A 37 -5.57 18.57 6.81
CA ASP A 37 -4.73 19.30 5.86
C ASP A 37 -3.28 19.43 6.36
N ASP A 38 -3.01 19.15 7.63
CA ASP A 38 -1.66 19.24 8.19
C ASP A 38 -0.81 18.01 7.83
N TYR A 39 -1.41 16.92 7.31
CA TYR A 39 -0.69 15.67 7.04
C TYR A 39 -1.23 14.89 5.83
N VAL A 40 -0.36 14.07 5.25
CA VAL A 40 -0.69 13.12 4.19
C VAL A 40 -0.73 11.72 4.79
N LEU A 41 -1.79 10.99 4.50
CA LEU A 41 -1.96 9.61 4.94
C LEU A 41 -2.12 8.68 3.74
N SER A 42 -1.30 7.64 3.68
CA SER A 42 -1.48 6.53 2.75
C SER A 42 -1.88 5.24 3.48
N SER A 43 -2.75 4.46 2.85
CA SER A 43 -2.98 3.06 3.20
C SER A 43 -2.98 2.20 1.95
N LYS A 44 -3.33 0.92 2.08
CA LYS A 44 -3.21 -0.07 1.01
C LYS A 44 -4.46 -0.92 0.86
N VAL A 45 -4.72 -1.38 -0.36
CA VAL A 45 -5.86 -2.21 -0.73
C VAL A 45 -5.40 -3.55 -1.33
N GLY A 46 -6.33 -4.50 -1.47
CA GLY A 46 -6.05 -5.82 -2.05
C GLY A 46 -5.83 -6.91 -1.00
N ARG A 47 -5.47 -6.54 0.24
CA ARG A 47 -5.37 -7.46 1.39
C ARG A 47 -6.47 -7.15 2.41
N ILE A 48 -7.57 -7.88 2.36
CA ILE A 48 -8.68 -7.71 3.29
C ILE A 48 -8.44 -8.52 4.56
N LEU A 49 -8.61 -7.87 5.71
CA LEU A 49 -8.56 -8.56 6.99
C LEU A 49 -9.94 -9.15 7.36
N ARG A 50 -9.94 -10.43 7.72
CA ARG A 50 -11.11 -11.13 8.26
C ARG A 50 -10.80 -11.63 9.67
N VAL A 51 -11.80 -11.60 10.54
CA VAL A 51 -11.69 -12.23 11.87
C VAL A 51 -11.39 -13.72 11.67
N ALA A 52 -10.47 -14.24 12.48
CA ALA A 52 -10.11 -15.65 12.47
C ALA A 52 -9.78 -16.12 13.90
N PRO A 53 -9.96 -17.42 14.21
CA PRO A 53 -9.38 -18.05 15.39
C PRO A 53 -7.85 -17.80 15.50
N PRO A 54 -7.26 -17.72 16.71
CA PRO A 54 -5.83 -17.43 16.88
C PRO A 54 -4.88 -18.39 16.15
N ASP A 55 -5.24 -19.66 16.04
CA ASP A 55 -4.51 -20.72 15.33
C ASP A 55 -4.60 -20.61 13.80
N GLN A 56 -5.58 -19.87 13.29
CA GLN A 56 -5.76 -19.60 11.85
C GLN A 56 -5.34 -18.17 11.44
N ARG A 57 -4.73 -17.43 12.37
CA ARG A 57 -4.19 -16.10 12.13
C ARG A 57 -3.05 -16.16 11.11
N THR A 58 -3.04 -15.27 10.13
CA THR A 58 -1.93 -15.20 9.17
C THR A 58 -0.69 -14.56 9.80
N GLY A 59 0.52 -14.90 9.31
CA GLY A 59 1.75 -14.24 9.74
C GLY A 59 2.19 -14.59 11.17
N ILE A 60 1.92 -15.82 11.62
CA ILE A 60 2.45 -16.33 12.90
C ILE A 60 3.99 -16.19 12.88
N GLY A 61 4.53 -15.48 13.87
CA GLY A 61 5.97 -15.19 13.98
C GLY A 61 6.46 -13.98 13.18
N LYS A 62 5.66 -13.44 12.25
CA LYS A 62 6.02 -12.23 11.47
C LYS A 62 5.80 -10.94 12.26
N PHE A 63 4.76 -10.90 13.08
CA PHE A 63 4.36 -9.74 13.86
C PHE A 63 4.04 -10.11 15.32
N PHE A 64 4.18 -9.14 16.22
CA PHE A 64 3.85 -9.26 17.64
C PHE A 64 2.57 -8.48 17.99
N GLU A 65 1.89 -8.90 19.07
CA GLU A 65 0.71 -8.22 19.63
C GLU A 65 -0.42 -7.93 18.63
N THR A 66 -0.56 -8.76 17.58
CA THR A 66 -1.55 -8.50 16.55
C THR A 66 -2.93 -9.06 16.92
N PRO A 67 -4.03 -8.45 16.43
CA PRO A 67 -5.36 -9.03 16.56
C PRO A 67 -5.49 -10.38 15.85
N SER A 68 -6.50 -11.16 16.26
CA SER A 68 -6.86 -12.45 15.65
C SER A 68 -7.57 -12.25 14.32
N ARG A 69 -6.77 -12.10 13.26
CA ARG A 69 -7.23 -11.85 11.89
C ARG A 69 -6.44 -12.68 10.89
N ARG A 70 -7.06 -13.00 9.76
CA ARG A 70 -6.39 -13.55 8.59
C ARG A 70 -6.55 -12.61 7.42
N GLU A 71 -5.58 -12.63 6.52
CA GLU A 71 -5.64 -11.89 5.27
C GLU A 71 -6.28 -12.71 4.16
N VAL A 72 -7.09 -12.04 3.35
CA VAL A 72 -7.73 -12.57 2.15
C VAL A 72 -7.40 -11.61 1.03
N TYR A 73 -6.76 -12.13 -0.01
CA TYR A 73 -6.48 -11.35 -1.22
C TYR A 73 -7.75 -11.17 -2.03
N ASP A 74 -8.01 -9.93 -2.41
CA ASP A 74 -9.13 -9.56 -3.27
C ASP A 74 -8.79 -8.25 -3.95
N TYR A 75 -8.32 -8.36 -5.18
CA TYR A 75 -7.86 -7.22 -5.97
C TYR A 75 -8.97 -6.68 -6.89
N SER A 76 -10.19 -7.20 -6.77
CA SER A 76 -11.34 -6.72 -7.53
C SER A 76 -11.77 -5.31 -7.12
N TYR A 77 -12.67 -4.70 -7.89
CA TYR A 77 -13.33 -3.44 -7.52
C TYR A 77 -13.92 -3.49 -6.10
N ASP A 78 -14.70 -4.52 -5.80
CA ASP A 78 -15.33 -4.70 -4.48
C ASP A 78 -14.29 -4.96 -3.39
N GLY A 79 -13.18 -5.62 -3.73
CA GLY A 79 -12.06 -5.83 -2.84
C GLY A 79 -11.38 -4.52 -2.43
N VAL A 80 -11.17 -3.64 -3.41
CA VAL A 80 -10.66 -2.28 -3.21
C VAL A 80 -11.60 -1.47 -2.31
N MET A 81 -12.89 -1.42 -2.62
CA MET A 81 -13.86 -0.63 -1.83
C MET A 81 -13.96 -1.12 -0.38
N ARG A 82 -14.08 -2.43 -0.17
CA ARG A 82 -14.10 -3.01 1.20
C ARG A 82 -12.80 -2.77 1.95
N SER A 83 -11.66 -2.80 1.27
CA SER A 83 -10.36 -2.50 1.89
C SER A 83 -10.29 -1.04 2.34
N PHE A 84 -10.73 -0.12 1.48
CA PHE A 84 -10.77 1.32 1.74
C PHE A 84 -11.67 1.66 2.93
N GLU A 85 -12.93 1.23 2.91
CA GLU A 85 -13.88 1.48 4.00
C GLU A 85 -13.39 0.92 5.33
N ALA A 86 -12.92 -0.33 5.34
CA ALA A 86 -12.42 -0.95 6.56
C ALA A 86 -11.16 -0.25 7.12
N SER A 87 -10.37 0.39 6.25
CA SER A 87 -9.20 1.17 6.65
C SER A 87 -9.61 2.50 7.29
N LEU A 88 -10.60 3.21 6.71
CA LEU A 88 -11.19 4.41 7.32
C LEU A 88 -11.70 4.13 8.73
N GLU A 89 -12.44 3.03 8.93
CA GLU A 89 -12.95 2.62 10.24
C GLU A 89 -11.82 2.38 11.27
N ARG A 90 -10.76 1.67 10.87
CA ARG A 90 -9.63 1.40 11.77
C ARG A 90 -8.85 2.68 12.08
N LEU A 91 -8.67 3.56 11.10
CA LEU A 91 -7.94 4.82 11.23
C LEU A 91 -8.73 5.92 11.95
N GLY A 92 -10.06 5.87 11.93
CA GLY A 92 -10.91 6.90 12.54
C GLY A 92 -10.73 8.28 11.91
N VAL A 93 -10.49 8.33 10.61
CA VAL A 93 -10.32 9.54 9.81
C VAL A 93 -11.42 9.62 8.75
N ASP A 94 -11.74 10.82 8.30
CA ASP A 94 -12.76 11.09 7.28
C ASP A 94 -12.29 10.87 5.82
N ARG A 95 -10.98 10.83 5.58
CA ARG A 95 -10.39 10.56 4.25
C ARG A 95 -9.04 9.86 4.34
N ILE A 96 -8.59 9.30 3.23
CA ILE A 96 -7.20 8.82 3.01
C ILE A 96 -6.69 9.55 1.76
N ASP A 97 -5.45 10.06 1.81
CA ASP A 97 -4.93 10.87 0.71
C ASP A 97 -4.44 9.99 -0.45
N ILE A 98 -3.82 8.85 -0.14
CA ILE A 98 -3.21 7.95 -1.12
C ILE A 98 -3.58 6.48 -0.85
N LEU A 99 -3.97 5.75 -1.88
CA LEU A 99 -4.15 4.29 -1.79
C LEU A 99 -3.17 3.56 -2.70
N PHE A 100 -2.55 2.52 -2.16
CA PHE A 100 -1.69 1.62 -2.92
C PHE A 100 -2.33 0.25 -3.08
N VAL A 101 -2.40 -0.30 -4.30
CA VAL A 101 -2.61 -1.75 -4.46
C VAL A 101 -1.40 -2.48 -3.89
N HIS A 102 -1.62 -3.38 -2.94
CA HIS A 102 -0.54 -3.98 -2.15
C HIS A 102 -0.08 -5.30 -2.72
N ASP A 103 1.22 -5.42 -2.97
CA ASP A 103 1.92 -6.69 -3.11
C ASP A 103 1.33 -7.64 -4.17
N VAL A 104 0.96 -7.14 -5.35
CA VAL A 104 0.59 -8.02 -6.51
C VAL A 104 1.82 -8.71 -7.13
N ASP A 105 2.92 -8.80 -6.36
CA ASP A 105 4.25 -9.17 -6.80
C ASP A 105 4.58 -10.66 -6.64
N ILE A 106 5.66 -11.09 -7.27
CA ILE A 106 6.09 -12.49 -7.35
C ILE A 106 6.50 -12.96 -5.97
N PHE A 107 7.24 -12.14 -5.21
CA PHE A 107 7.62 -12.47 -3.84
C PHE A 107 6.41 -12.86 -2.97
N THR A 108 5.31 -12.13 -3.13
CA THR A 108 4.08 -12.35 -2.36
C THR A 108 3.25 -13.53 -2.85
N HIS A 109 3.14 -13.71 -4.16
CA HIS A 109 2.28 -14.74 -4.75
C HIS A 109 3.02 -16.05 -5.10
N GLY A 110 4.33 -16.09 -4.91
CA GLY A 110 5.17 -17.29 -4.97
C GLY A 110 5.61 -17.70 -6.38
N SER A 111 4.98 -17.20 -7.43
CA SER A 111 5.41 -17.42 -8.82
C SER A 111 5.00 -16.25 -9.72
N LYS A 112 5.64 -16.18 -10.90
CA LYS A 112 5.30 -15.18 -11.90
C LYS A 112 3.86 -15.34 -12.39
N GLU A 113 3.42 -16.57 -12.64
CA GLU A 113 2.08 -16.87 -13.12
C GLU A 113 1.01 -16.45 -12.09
N ALA A 114 1.29 -16.69 -10.81
CA ALA A 114 0.40 -16.28 -9.72
C ALA A 114 0.34 -14.75 -9.57
N SER A 115 1.48 -14.06 -9.67
CA SER A 115 1.53 -12.58 -9.68
C SER A 115 0.81 -12.00 -10.89
N ASP A 116 1.07 -12.50 -12.10
CA ASP A 116 0.44 -12.04 -13.34
C ASP A 116 -1.09 -12.21 -13.27
N ALA A 117 -1.59 -13.31 -12.68
CA ALA A 117 -3.02 -13.51 -12.46
C ALA A 117 -3.64 -12.45 -11.51
N ARG A 118 -2.90 -12.00 -10.49
CA ARG A 118 -3.36 -10.95 -9.56
C ARG A 118 -3.27 -9.57 -10.17
N ILE A 119 -2.26 -9.32 -11.00
CA ILE A 119 -2.19 -8.12 -11.83
C ILE A 119 -3.41 -8.08 -12.77
N GLU A 120 -3.79 -9.19 -13.40
CA GLU A 120 -4.96 -9.24 -14.28
C GLU A 120 -6.28 -9.02 -13.54
N GLU A 121 -6.46 -9.66 -12.38
CA GLU A 121 -7.60 -9.42 -11.49
C GLU A 121 -7.72 -7.94 -11.11
N PHE A 122 -6.61 -7.33 -10.73
CA PHE A 122 -6.56 -5.90 -10.41
C PHE A 122 -6.88 -5.03 -11.63
N MET A 123 -6.19 -5.22 -12.75
CA MET A 123 -6.33 -4.36 -13.92
C MET A 123 -7.71 -4.50 -14.59
N SER A 124 -8.36 -5.65 -14.46
CA SER A 124 -9.70 -5.88 -15.00
C SER A 124 -10.80 -5.16 -14.22
N SER A 125 -10.63 -4.91 -12.91
CA SER A 125 -11.68 -4.27 -12.09
C SER A 125 -11.18 -3.39 -10.93
N GLY A 126 -10.21 -3.85 -10.13
CA GLY A 126 -9.69 -3.09 -8.98
C GLY A 126 -9.06 -1.75 -9.35
N TYR A 127 -8.36 -1.69 -10.48
CA TYR A 127 -7.80 -0.46 -11.04
C TYR A 127 -8.89 0.60 -11.24
N TYR A 128 -10.03 0.21 -11.81
CA TYR A 128 -11.17 1.11 -12.00
C TYR A 128 -11.82 1.52 -10.68
N GLY A 129 -11.70 0.72 -9.62
CA GLY A 129 -12.10 1.10 -8.27
C GLY A 129 -11.25 2.26 -7.72
N LEU A 130 -9.92 2.14 -7.81
CA LEU A 130 -9.01 3.20 -7.40
C LEU A 130 -9.13 4.46 -8.27
N LEU A 131 -9.25 4.27 -9.59
CA LEU A 131 -9.49 5.35 -10.54
C LEU A 131 -10.77 6.12 -10.18
N SER A 132 -11.87 5.39 -9.92
CA SER A 132 -13.15 5.97 -9.54
C SER A 132 -13.08 6.76 -8.23
N LEU A 133 -12.35 6.27 -7.22
CA LEU A 133 -12.14 7.00 -5.97
C LEU A 133 -11.36 8.31 -6.19
N ARG A 134 -10.33 8.28 -7.04
CA ARG A 134 -9.52 9.47 -7.35
C ARG A 134 -10.32 10.49 -8.15
N ASP A 135 -10.99 10.06 -9.22
CA ASP A 135 -11.71 10.95 -10.14
C ASP A 135 -12.92 11.62 -9.47
N GLN A 136 -13.48 10.99 -8.42
CA GLN A 136 -14.51 11.58 -7.55
C GLN A 136 -13.94 12.46 -6.43
N GLY A 137 -12.61 12.57 -6.31
CA GLY A 137 -11.94 13.35 -5.27
C GLY A 137 -11.98 12.74 -3.87
N VAL A 138 -12.36 11.46 -3.74
CA VAL A 138 -12.38 10.74 -2.45
C VAL A 138 -10.96 10.48 -1.94
N ILE A 139 -10.04 10.19 -2.86
CA ILE A 139 -8.59 10.14 -2.63
C ILE A 139 -7.90 11.10 -3.60
N LYS A 140 -6.68 11.54 -3.27
CA LYS A 140 -5.92 12.46 -4.14
C LYS A 140 -5.08 11.72 -5.18
N ALA A 141 -4.62 10.52 -4.84
CA ALA A 141 -3.71 9.75 -5.68
C ALA A 141 -3.83 8.26 -5.40
N PHE A 142 -3.45 7.43 -6.38
CA PHE A 142 -3.26 6.01 -6.15
C PHE A 142 -2.05 5.45 -6.89
N GLY A 143 -1.63 4.27 -6.45
CA GLY A 143 -0.38 3.66 -6.87
C GLY A 143 -0.31 2.17 -6.66
N GLY A 144 0.85 1.58 -6.97
CA GLY A 144 1.25 0.27 -6.49
C GLY A 144 2.22 0.37 -5.31
N GLY A 145 2.01 -0.43 -4.27
CA GLY A 145 2.98 -0.68 -3.20
C GLY A 145 3.61 -2.04 -3.43
N ILE A 146 4.80 -2.06 -4.01
CA ILE A 146 5.37 -3.22 -4.72
C ILE A 146 6.81 -3.48 -4.26
N ASN A 147 7.16 -4.77 -4.12
CA ASN A 147 8.48 -5.20 -3.67
C ASN A 147 9.44 -5.60 -4.82
N GLU A 148 9.04 -5.39 -6.08
CA GLU A 148 9.80 -5.74 -7.29
C GLU A 148 9.56 -4.69 -8.39
N TRP A 149 10.63 -4.02 -8.85
CA TRP A 149 10.50 -2.91 -9.80
C TRP A 149 9.94 -3.34 -11.16
N GLN A 150 10.14 -4.60 -11.57
CA GLN A 150 9.61 -5.16 -12.81
C GLN A 150 8.08 -5.24 -12.78
N VAL A 151 7.51 -5.60 -11.63
CA VAL A 151 6.05 -5.62 -11.43
C VAL A 151 5.51 -4.19 -11.41
N ALA A 152 6.21 -3.26 -10.76
CA ALA A 152 5.84 -1.85 -10.77
C ALA A 152 5.87 -1.25 -12.20
N GLN A 153 6.88 -1.61 -13.00
CA GLN A 153 6.96 -1.22 -14.41
C GLN A 153 5.81 -1.80 -15.22
N THR A 154 5.49 -3.09 -15.04
CA THR A 154 4.35 -3.75 -15.70
C THR A 154 3.04 -3.02 -15.42
N LEU A 155 2.80 -2.63 -14.16
CA LEU A 155 1.63 -1.84 -13.80
C LEU A 155 1.67 -0.47 -14.47
N ALA A 156 2.79 0.25 -14.37
CA ALA A 156 2.95 1.55 -15.00
C ALA A 156 2.61 1.46 -16.50
N GLU A 157 3.17 0.52 -17.25
CA GLU A 157 2.91 0.39 -18.70
C GLU A 157 1.44 0.09 -19.05
N ARG A 158 0.66 -0.46 -18.11
CA ARG A 158 -0.74 -0.87 -18.33
C ARG A 158 -1.78 0.15 -17.85
N GLY A 159 -1.41 1.19 -17.11
CA GLY A 159 -2.36 2.15 -16.55
C GLY A 159 -1.77 3.50 -16.16
N ASP A 160 -2.64 4.41 -15.74
CA ASP A 160 -2.29 5.76 -15.31
C ASP A 160 -2.26 5.84 -13.78
N PHE A 161 -1.06 5.64 -13.23
CA PHE A 161 -0.78 5.70 -11.80
C PHE A 161 -0.13 7.03 -11.43
N ASP A 162 -0.48 7.56 -10.25
CA ASP A 162 0.07 8.84 -9.79
C ASP A 162 1.46 8.65 -9.16
N LEU A 163 1.66 7.52 -8.48
CA LEU A 163 2.92 7.20 -7.80
C LEU A 163 3.08 5.70 -7.53
N PHE A 164 4.29 5.26 -7.21
CA PHE A 164 4.56 3.93 -6.67
C PHE A 164 5.30 4.02 -5.33
N LEU A 165 4.95 3.15 -4.39
CA LEU A 165 5.80 2.85 -3.25
C LEU A 165 6.66 1.64 -3.62
N LEU A 166 7.95 1.90 -3.84
CA LEU A 166 8.94 0.87 -4.18
C LEU A 166 9.68 0.45 -2.91
N ALA A 167 9.42 -0.75 -2.42
CA ALA A 167 9.96 -1.23 -1.16
C ALA A 167 11.25 -2.04 -1.37
N GLY A 168 12.38 -1.55 -0.86
CA GLY A 168 13.68 -2.23 -0.85
C GLY A 168 14.40 -2.31 -2.21
N ARG A 169 13.77 -1.88 -3.31
CA ARG A 169 14.28 -2.04 -4.68
C ARG A 169 14.87 -0.79 -5.31
N TYR A 170 15.19 0.19 -4.47
CA TYR A 170 16.07 1.29 -4.82
C TYR A 170 16.79 1.76 -3.56
N THR A 171 18.03 1.32 -3.43
CA THR A 171 18.91 1.56 -2.28
C THR A 171 20.32 1.83 -2.78
N LEU A 172 21.28 2.10 -1.89
CA LEU A 172 22.68 2.21 -2.32
C LEU A 172 23.19 0.90 -2.94
N LEU A 173 22.70 -0.25 -2.46
CA LEU A 173 23.12 -1.60 -2.87
C LEU A 173 22.34 -2.13 -4.09
N GLU A 174 21.16 -1.60 -4.36
CA GLU A 174 20.26 -2.07 -5.42
C GLU A 174 19.79 -0.88 -6.27
N GLN A 175 20.20 -0.84 -7.54
CA GLN A 175 20.01 0.32 -8.43
C GLN A 175 19.42 -0.06 -9.79
N GLU A 176 19.08 -1.32 -10.01
CA GLU A 176 18.58 -1.88 -11.27
C GLU A 176 17.32 -1.16 -11.77
N ALA A 177 16.49 -0.65 -10.85
CA ALA A 177 15.31 0.15 -11.19
C ALA A 177 15.65 1.43 -12.01
N LEU A 178 16.90 1.92 -11.97
CA LEU A 178 17.37 3.05 -12.79
C LEU A 178 17.47 2.70 -14.28
N GLN A 179 17.50 1.42 -14.65
CA GLN A 179 17.70 1.02 -16.04
C GLN A 179 16.44 1.30 -16.89
N SER A 180 15.24 1.16 -16.32
CA SER A 180 14.00 1.32 -17.09
C SER A 180 12.82 1.88 -16.28
N PHE A 181 12.56 1.38 -15.07
CA PHE A 181 11.38 1.76 -14.30
C PHE A 181 11.39 3.21 -13.82
N LEU A 182 12.47 3.66 -13.18
CA LEU A 182 12.57 5.04 -12.69
C LEU A 182 12.62 6.07 -13.85
N PRO A 183 13.35 5.83 -14.95
CA PRO A 183 13.24 6.66 -16.15
C PRO A 183 11.82 6.73 -16.73
N LEU A 184 11.09 5.61 -16.75
CA LEU A 184 9.68 5.57 -17.18
C LEU A 184 8.81 6.45 -16.28
N CYS A 185 8.98 6.34 -14.96
CA CYS A 185 8.24 7.15 -13.99
C CYS A 185 8.53 8.64 -14.19
N GLN A 186 9.79 9.02 -14.36
CA GLN A 186 10.17 10.41 -14.63
C GLN A 186 9.54 10.92 -15.93
N LYS A 187 9.57 10.14 -17.01
CA LYS A 187 8.97 10.52 -18.31
C LYS A 187 7.47 10.74 -18.21
N ARG A 188 6.77 10.00 -17.36
CA ARG A 188 5.31 10.06 -17.20
C ARG A 188 4.84 10.91 -16.02
N GLY A 189 5.76 11.51 -15.26
CA GLY A 189 5.40 12.29 -14.07
C GLY A 189 4.86 11.44 -12.92
N ILE A 190 5.23 10.15 -12.85
CA ILE A 190 4.81 9.23 -11.80
C ILE A 190 5.75 9.42 -10.59
N GLY A 191 5.19 9.70 -9.42
CA GLY A 191 5.95 9.87 -8.18
C GLY A 191 6.51 8.56 -7.64
N ILE A 192 7.55 8.65 -6.80
CA ILE A 192 8.14 7.48 -6.13
C ILE A 192 8.24 7.74 -4.63
N VAL A 193 7.73 6.81 -3.84
CA VAL A 193 7.97 6.70 -2.40
C VAL A 193 8.92 5.52 -2.19
N LEU A 194 10.07 5.76 -1.56
CA LEU A 194 11.03 4.72 -1.25
C LEU A 194 10.71 4.07 0.10
N GLY A 195 10.26 2.83 0.07
CA GLY A 195 10.10 2.00 1.26
C GLY A 195 11.41 1.28 1.58
N GLY A 196 11.84 1.27 2.84
CA GLY A 196 13.07 0.57 3.24
C GLY A 196 14.35 1.02 2.51
N PRO A 197 14.65 2.33 2.40
CA PRO A 197 15.81 2.83 1.66
C PRO A 197 17.17 2.35 2.20
N TYR A 198 17.19 1.83 3.44
CA TYR A 198 18.37 1.24 4.10
C TYR A 198 18.40 -0.28 4.03
N ASN A 199 17.64 -0.91 3.14
CA ASN A 199 17.59 -2.36 2.94
C ASN A 199 17.43 -3.18 4.24
N SER A 200 16.52 -2.74 5.13
CA SER A 200 16.30 -3.34 6.45
C SER A 200 17.51 -3.29 7.41
N GLY A 201 18.44 -2.36 7.19
CA GLY A 201 19.57 -2.09 8.08
C GLY A 201 20.83 -2.92 7.82
N VAL A 202 20.92 -3.56 6.64
CA VAL A 202 22.09 -4.33 6.17
C VAL A 202 23.25 -3.41 5.79
#